data_AF-A0A935F1R1-F1
#
_entry.id   AF-A0A935F1R1-F1
#
_cell.length_a   1.000
_cell.length_b   1.000
_cell.length_c   1.000
_cell.angle_alpha   90.00
_cell.angle_beta   90.00
_cell.angle_gamma   90.00
#
_symmetry.space_group_name_H-M   'P 1'
#
loop_
_entity.id
_entity.type
_entity.pdbx_description
1 polymer ?
#
loop_
_entity_poly.entity_id
_entity_poly.type
_entity_poly.pdbx_seq_one_letter_code
_entity_poly.pdbx_strand_id
1 'polypeptide(L)'
;MINKGISANIESLLHEISGRATRATGRGPRVPLEPAANAAIPDTTDLTIDAAVAFVLERYRRTAPKAGSTTPRQAGGPSRFFCKGSFRAR
;
A
#
# COMPACT_ATOMS: atom_id res chain seq x y z
N MET A 1 17.67 0.45 15.35
CA MET A 1 19.03 0.81 14.92
C MET A 1 19.95 0.82 16.13
N ILE A 2 19.66 1.63 17.15
CA ILE A 2 20.42 1.67 18.42
C ILE A 2 20.42 0.31 19.14
N ASN A 3 19.25 -0.30 19.41
CA ASN A 3 19.15 -1.66 19.98
C ASN A 3 19.60 -2.80 19.03
N LYS A 4 19.88 -2.48 17.76
CA LYS A 4 20.44 -3.43 16.78
C LYS A 4 21.96 -3.26 16.67
N GLY A 5 22.59 -2.50 17.56
CA GLY A 5 24.04 -2.21 17.56
C GLY A 5 24.49 -1.22 16.47
N ILE A 6 23.57 -0.53 15.81
CA ILE A 6 23.86 0.40 14.72
C ILE A 6 23.79 1.82 15.27
N SER A 7 24.95 2.47 15.31
CA SER A 7 25.06 3.90 15.64
C SER A 7 24.35 4.73 14.57
N ALA A 8 23.48 5.64 14.99
CA ALA A 8 22.75 6.53 14.10
C ALA A 8 22.51 7.89 14.79
N ASN A 9 22.68 8.97 14.04
CA ASN A 9 22.41 10.34 14.49
C ASN A 9 20.97 10.77 14.17
N ILE A 10 20.27 11.40 15.11
CA ILE A 10 18.86 11.82 14.96
C ILE A 10 18.69 12.81 13.80
N GLU A 11 19.56 13.81 13.69
CA GLU A 11 19.46 14.80 12.61
C GLU A 11 19.66 14.18 11.23
N SER A 12 20.65 13.27 11.09
CA SER A 12 20.89 12.52 9.85
C SER A 12 19.67 11.66 9.48
N LEU A 13 19.09 10.98 10.47
CA LEU A 13 17.90 10.15 10.26
C LEU A 13 16.71 10.98 9.77
N LEU A 14 16.47 12.14 10.38
CA LEU A 14 15.40 13.04 9.96
C LEU A 14 15.62 13.56 8.54
N HIS A 15 16.84 13.98 8.22
CA HIS A 15 17.21 14.43 6.87
C HIS A 15 16.96 13.32 5.83
N GLU A 16 17.39 12.09 6.12
CA GLU A 16 17.18 10.95 5.22
C GLU A 16 15.71 10.58 5.04
N ILE A 17 14.93 10.54 6.12
CA ILE A 17 13.49 10.21 6.08
C ILE A 17 12.75 11.28 5.28
N SER A 18 13.01 12.56 5.55
CA SER A 18 12.42 13.68 4.82
C SER A 18 12.78 13.63 3.33
N GLY A 19 14.06 13.44 3.01
CA GLY A 19 14.51 13.30 1.62
C GLY A 19 13.86 12.13 0.90
N ARG A 20 13.59 11.01 1.59
CA ARG A 20 12.81 9.90 1.03
C ARG A 20 11.36 10.28 0.81
N ALA A 21 10.72 10.95 1.76
CA ALA A 21 9.33 11.40 1.65
C ALA A 21 9.13 12.32 0.43
N THR A 22 10.01 13.31 0.24
CA THR A 22 9.97 14.22 -0.92
C THR A 22 10.10 13.47 -2.25
N ARG A 23 11.00 12.48 -2.33
CA ARG A 23 11.11 11.64 -3.55
C ARG A 23 9.88 10.76 -3.76
N ALA A 24 9.24 10.34 -2.67
CA ALA A 24 8.09 9.45 -2.71
C ALA A 24 6.85 10.21 -3.21
N THR A 25 6.61 11.43 -2.73
CA THR A 25 5.53 12.31 -3.21
C THR A 25 5.77 12.78 -4.64
N GLY A 26 7.03 12.96 -5.04
CA GLY A 26 7.40 13.30 -6.43
C GLY A 26 7.35 12.14 -7.43
N ARG A 27 6.95 10.92 -7.05
CA ARG A 27 6.83 9.80 -8.00
C ARG A 27 5.71 10.09 -9.00
N GLY A 28 6.00 9.84 -10.28
CA GLY A 28 5.05 10.06 -11.37
C GLY A 28 3.73 9.28 -11.23
N PRO A 29 2.72 9.60 -12.05
CA PRO A 29 1.31 9.21 -11.88
C PRO A 29 1.01 7.71 -11.98
N ARG A 30 2.01 6.87 -12.26
CA ARG A 30 1.89 5.41 -12.32
C ARG A 30 2.02 4.73 -10.95
N VAL A 31 2.61 5.41 -9.96
CA VAL A 31 2.71 4.94 -8.55
C VAL A 31 2.52 6.13 -7.58
N PRO A 32 1.38 6.83 -7.62
CA PRO A 32 1.11 7.95 -6.72
C PRO A 32 0.92 7.45 -5.29
N LEU A 33 1.52 8.15 -4.32
CA LEU A 33 1.39 7.87 -2.89
C LEU A 33 0.29 8.71 -2.25
N GLU A 34 -0.87 8.72 -2.90
CA GLU A 34 -2.07 9.38 -2.39
C GLU A 34 -3.01 8.34 -1.76
N PRO A 35 -3.66 8.67 -0.63
CA PRO A 35 -4.70 7.83 -0.07
C PRO A 35 -5.81 7.57 -1.09
N ALA A 36 -6.33 6.33 -1.16
CA ALA A 36 -7.52 6.06 -1.95
C ALA A 36 -8.73 6.82 -1.40
N ALA A 37 -9.71 7.13 -2.26
CA ALA A 37 -10.85 7.97 -1.89
C ALA A 37 -11.65 7.47 -0.67
N ASN A 38 -11.66 6.17 -0.43
CA ASN A 38 -12.35 5.52 0.70
C ASN A 38 -11.37 4.95 1.75
N ALA A 39 -10.09 5.29 1.66
CA ALA A 39 -9.10 4.82 2.62
C ALA A 39 -9.31 5.47 3.99
N ALA A 40 -9.11 4.67 5.03
CA ALA A 40 -8.91 5.17 6.38
C ALA A 40 -7.52 5.82 6.49
N ILE A 41 -7.42 6.99 7.10
CA ILE A 41 -6.12 7.60 7.43
C ILE A 41 -6.01 7.68 8.96
N PRO A 42 -5.50 6.63 9.62
CA PRO A 42 -5.20 6.69 11.04
C PRO A 42 -3.97 7.58 11.28
N ASP A 43 -4.10 8.56 12.17
CA ASP A 43 -2.94 9.17 12.80
C ASP A 43 -2.48 8.29 13.97
N THR A 44 -1.20 7.91 13.96
CA THR A 44 -0.60 7.01 14.95
C THR A 44 0.54 7.67 15.72
N THR A 45 0.74 8.98 15.55
CA THR A 45 1.87 9.73 16.12
C THR A 45 2.00 9.52 17.63
N ASP A 46 0.87 9.53 18.35
CA ASP A 46 0.81 9.40 19.81
C ASP A 46 0.20 8.07 20.28
N LEU A 47 0.05 7.09 19.38
CA LEU A 47 -0.54 5.79 19.72
C LEU A 47 0.54 4.76 20.06
N THR A 48 0.24 3.93 21.06
CA THR A 48 0.99 2.67 21.23
C THR A 48 0.70 1.74 20.05
N ILE A 49 1.62 0.81 19.80
CA ILE A 49 1.46 -0.20 18.74
C ILE A 49 0.15 -0.98 18.94
N ASP A 50 -0.13 -1.42 20.17
CA ASP A 50 -1.34 -2.18 20.48
C ASP A 50 -2.62 -1.38 20.22
N ALA A 51 -2.63 -0.08 20.56
CA ALA A 51 -3.76 0.80 20.30
C ALA A 51 -4.01 0.99 18.79
N ALA A 52 -2.93 1.20 18.01
CA ALA A 52 -3.02 1.31 16.57
C ALA A 52 -3.55 0.01 15.92
N VAL A 53 -3.09 -1.15 16.40
CA VAL A 53 -3.56 -2.46 15.93
C VAL A 53 -5.05 -2.65 16.25
N ALA A 54 -5.46 -2.34 17.49
CA ALA A 54 -6.86 -2.44 17.91
C ALA A 54 -7.77 -1.57 17.03
N PHE A 55 -7.36 -0.32 16.75
CA PHE A 55 -8.09 0.58 15.85
C PHE A 55 -8.33 -0.02 14.47
N VAL A 56 -7.30 -0.59 13.85
CA VAL A 56 -7.40 -1.20 12.52
C VAL A 56 -8.32 -2.42 12.55
N LEU A 57 -8.18 -3.30 13.54
CA LEU A 57 -9.00 -4.51 13.67
C LEU A 57 -10.48 -4.18 13.90
N GLU A 58 -10.76 -3.19 14.75
CA GLU A 58 -12.13 -2.76 15.01
C GLU A 58 -12.76 -2.16 13.75
N ARG A 59 -12.03 -1.28 13.05
CA ARG A 59 -12.52 -0.71 11.79
C ARG A 59 -12.81 -1.80 10.77
N TYR A 60 -11.89 -2.76 10.59
CA TYR A 60 -12.09 -3.87 9.68
C TYR A 60 -13.35 -4.66 10.03
N ARG A 61 -13.58 -5.02 11.29
CA ARG A 61 -14.79 -5.75 11.72
C ARG A 61 -16.08 -4.99 11.38
N ARG A 62 -16.07 -3.66 11.45
CA ARG A 62 -17.23 -2.82 11.11
C ARG A 62 -17.50 -2.72 9.61
N THR A 63 -16.44 -2.73 8.79
CA THR A 63 -16.54 -2.51 7.34
C THR A 63 -16.41 -3.78 6.51
N ALA A 64 -15.98 -4.89 7.10
CA ALA A 64 -15.77 -6.13 6.39
C ALA A 64 -17.12 -6.67 5.89
N PRO A 65 -17.20 -7.08 4.61
CA PRO A 65 -18.39 -7.76 4.11
C PRO A 65 -18.61 -9.04 4.92
N LYS A 66 -19.84 -9.30 5.34
CA LYS A 66 -20.21 -10.55 6.02
C LYS A 66 -19.84 -11.71 5.09
N ALA A 67 -19.14 -12.72 5.63
CA ALA A 67 -18.83 -13.93 4.90
C ALA A 67 -20.14 -14.56 4.39
N GLY A 68 -20.41 -14.39 3.09
CA GLY A 68 -21.69 -14.74 2.46
C GLY A 68 -22.15 -13.78 1.36
N SER A 69 -21.68 -12.52 1.33
CA SER A 69 -21.98 -11.62 0.21
C SER A 69 -20.93 -11.77 -0.90
N THR A 70 -21.05 -12.83 -1.70
CA THR A 70 -20.31 -12.98 -2.96
C THR A 70 -20.81 -11.92 -3.93
N THR A 71 -20.24 -10.72 -3.89
CA THR A 71 -20.31 -9.83 -5.05
C THR A 71 -19.48 -10.49 -6.14
N PRO A 72 -20.03 -10.77 -7.34
CA PRO A 72 -19.24 -11.38 -8.39
C PRO A 72 -18.08 -10.45 -8.71
N ARG A 73 -16.85 -10.94 -8.54
CA ARG A 73 -15.67 -10.36 -9.16
C ARG A 73 -15.99 -10.29 -10.64
N GLN A 74 -16.21 -9.08 -11.18
CA GLN A 74 -16.45 -8.89 -12.61
C GLN A 74 -15.36 -9.66 -13.35
N ALA A 75 -15.77 -10.72 -14.03
CA ALA A 75 -14.91 -11.42 -14.96
C ALA A 75 -14.55 -10.38 -16.02
N GLY A 76 -13.28 -9.93 -15.98
CA GLY A 76 -12.74 -9.12 -17.05
C GLY A 76 -13.04 -9.82 -18.38
N GLY A 77 -13.63 -9.08 -19.30
CA GLY A 77 -14.00 -9.56 -20.63
C GLY A 77 -12.81 -10.18 -21.38
N PRO A 78 -13.08 -10.86 -22.52
CA PRO A 78 -12.11 -11.73 -23.17
C PRO A 78 -10.81 -10.98 -23.44
N SER A 79 -9.75 -11.43 -22.78
CA SER A 79 -8.41 -10.94 -22.99
C SER A 79 -8.03 -11.15 -24.45
N ARG A 80 -7.93 -10.06 -25.21
CA ARG A 80 -7.35 -10.05 -26.56
C ARG A 80 -5.83 -10.16 -26.43
N PHE A 81 -5.32 -11.28 -25.90
CA PHE A 81 -3.92 -11.65 -26.08
C PHE A 81 -3.73 -12.07 -27.55
N PHE A 82 -3.41 -11.09 -28.37
CA PHE A 82 -3.03 -11.27 -29.77
C PHE A 82 -1.58 -11.80 -29.81
N CYS A 83 -1.40 -13.12 -29.77
CA CYS A 83 -0.11 -13.73 -30.05
C CYS A 83 0.17 -13.63 -31.55
N LYS A 84 0.92 -12.61 -31.98
CA LYS A 84 1.56 -12.62 -33.31
C LYS A 84 2.69 -13.65 -33.30
N GLY A 85 2.38 -14.87 -33.69
CA GLY A 85 3.33 -15.95 -33.94
C GLY A 85 3.10 -16.55 -35.32
N SER A 86 3.87 -16.10 -36.31
CA SER A 86 3.93 -16.64 -37.67
C SER A 86 4.36 -18.11 -37.64
N PHE A 87 3.47 -19.04 -37.95
CA PHE A 87 3.85 -20.40 -38.33
C PHE A 87 3.92 -20.49 -39.87
N ARG A 88 5.14 -20.58 -40.38
CA ARG A 88 5.44 -20.89 -41.79
C ARG A 88 5.60 -22.41 -41.87
N ALA A 89 4.65 -23.11 -42.50
CA ALA A 89 4.80 -24.53 -42.83
C ALA A 89 5.86 -24.68 -43.94
N ARG A 90 6.69 -25.73 -43.83
CA ARG A 90 7.60 -26.18 -44.89
C ARG A 90 6.81 -26.90 -45.98
#